data_AF-A0A7C2U456-F1
#
_entry.id   AF-A0A7C2U456-F1
#
_cell.length_a   1.000
_cell.length_b   1.000
_cell.length_c   1.000
_cell.angle_alpha   90.00
_cell.angle_beta   90.00
_cell.angle_gamma   90.00
#
_symmetry.space_group_name_H-M   'P 1'
#
loop_
_entity.id
_entity.type
_entity.pdbx_description
1 polymer ?
#
loop_
_entity_poly.entity_id
_entity_poly.type
_entity_poly.pdbx_seq_one_letter_code
_entity_poly.pdbx_strand_id
1 'polypeptide(L)'
;MRYEGWTYREAVVRLAEHRELREALHLSRTPHFTTLQKSLERLGEEELERLLAETARSLVPPGGPPSTGACDATGLRTPRASSYFVRRLREMGQARARRGWLKHPLPVAVSRKDVTSQRARLRPSSDIPDLPPLVARGARVARLGAVLADTGCDSEEDHRYVREVIGAMSVIPARHWSSLPARGPGRIRTAPRLHLPVPAGPVRVHSREHFPERQELPKQSGTLCSPRK
;
A
#
# COMPACT_ATOMS: atom_id res chain seq x y z
N MET A 1 3.43 -11.97 11.60
CA MET A 1 3.28 -12.85 10.44
C MET A 1 4.35 -12.45 9.43
N ARG A 2 5.41 -13.24 9.26
CA ARG A 2 6.44 -12.95 8.24
C ARG A 2 5.86 -13.33 6.88
N TYR A 3 6.01 -12.47 5.88
CA TYR A 3 5.71 -12.83 4.50
C TYR A 3 6.73 -13.89 4.08
N GLU A 4 6.31 -15.16 3.96
CA GLU A 4 7.24 -16.27 3.72
C GLU A 4 7.81 -16.34 2.30
N GLY A 5 7.44 -15.39 1.43
CA GLY A 5 8.04 -15.24 0.09
C GLY A 5 7.76 -16.41 -0.86
N TRP A 6 6.73 -17.21 -0.59
CA TRP A 6 6.40 -18.40 -1.39
C TRP A 6 6.08 -18.06 -2.84
N THR A 7 6.60 -18.86 -3.75
CA THR A 7 6.15 -18.95 -5.14
C THR A 7 4.76 -19.60 -5.21
N TYR A 8 4.05 -19.43 -6.33
CA TYR A 8 2.76 -20.09 -6.55
C TYR A 8 2.84 -21.63 -6.46
N ARG A 9 4.00 -22.22 -6.79
CA ARG A 9 4.21 -23.67 -6.67
C ARG A 9 4.33 -24.08 -5.21
N GLU A 10 5.10 -23.34 -4.41
CA GLU A 10 5.24 -23.59 -2.98
C GLU A 10 3.91 -23.39 -2.25
N ALA A 11 3.12 -22.37 -2.62
CA ALA A 11 1.79 -22.18 -2.06
C ALA A 11 0.87 -23.39 -2.30
N VAL A 12 0.95 -24.02 -3.48
CA VAL A 12 0.22 -25.25 -3.80
C VAL A 12 0.69 -26.44 -2.97
N VAL A 13 2.00 -26.57 -2.74
CA VAL A 13 2.56 -27.62 -1.85
C VAL A 13 1.97 -27.48 -0.45
N ARG A 14 2.00 -26.26 0.12
CA ARG A 14 1.44 -25.99 1.45
C ARG A 14 -0.06 -26.25 1.51
N LEU A 15 -0.81 -25.86 0.49
CA LEU A 15 -2.25 -26.18 0.42
C LEU A 15 -2.50 -27.68 0.35
N ALA A 16 -1.65 -28.47 -0.32
CA ALA A 16 -1.78 -29.92 -0.33
C ALA A 16 -1.54 -30.53 1.06
N GLU A 17 -0.49 -30.06 1.75
CA GLU A 17 -0.09 -30.53 3.09
C GLU A 17 -1.12 -30.19 4.18
N HIS A 18 -1.75 -29.00 4.10
CA HIS A 18 -2.65 -28.51 5.15
C HIS A 18 -4.13 -28.67 4.78
N ARG A 19 -4.76 -29.75 5.28
CA ARG A 19 -6.21 -30.01 5.09
C ARG A 19 -7.08 -28.90 5.69
N GLU A 20 -6.79 -28.44 6.90
CA GLU A 20 -7.54 -27.38 7.58
C GLU A 20 -7.57 -26.09 6.77
N LEU A 21 -6.45 -25.73 6.14
CA LEU A 21 -6.37 -24.56 5.28
C LEU A 21 -7.24 -24.72 4.02
N ARG A 22 -7.30 -25.93 3.45
CA ARG A 22 -8.21 -26.22 2.33
C ARG A 22 -9.67 -26.12 2.75
N GLU A 23 -10.03 -26.65 3.92
CA GLU A 23 -11.39 -26.57 4.44
C GLU A 23 -11.81 -25.12 4.74
N ALA A 24 -10.92 -24.33 5.35
CA ALA A 24 -11.14 -22.90 5.63
C ALA A 24 -11.33 -22.07 4.35
N LEU A 25 -10.66 -22.46 3.26
CA LEU A 25 -10.82 -21.83 1.94
C LEU A 25 -11.92 -22.48 1.09
N HIS A 26 -12.66 -23.45 1.64
CA HIS A 26 -13.69 -24.24 0.95
C HIS A 26 -13.20 -24.91 -0.34
N LEU A 27 -11.95 -25.38 -0.34
CA LEU A 27 -11.32 -26.07 -1.46
C LEU A 27 -11.47 -27.59 -1.33
N SER A 28 -12.21 -28.21 -2.26
CA SER A 28 -12.33 -29.68 -2.34
C SER A 28 -11.05 -30.38 -2.80
N ARG A 29 -10.18 -29.66 -3.53
CA ARG A 29 -8.89 -30.15 -4.01
C ARG A 29 -7.88 -29.01 -4.11
N THR A 30 -6.61 -29.36 -4.07
CA THR A 30 -5.53 -28.39 -4.29
C THR A 30 -5.57 -27.88 -5.74
N PRO A 31 -5.65 -26.56 -5.97
CA PRO A 31 -5.67 -26.02 -7.32
C PRO A 31 -4.31 -26.16 -8.00
N HIS A 32 -4.29 -26.17 -9.34
CA HIS A 32 -3.05 -26.07 -10.10
C HIS A 32 -2.33 -24.74 -9.79
N PHE A 33 -1.00 -24.72 -9.82
CA PHE A 33 -0.21 -23.53 -9.44
C PHE A 33 -0.47 -22.31 -10.35
N THR A 34 -1.02 -22.51 -11.55
CA THR A 34 -1.42 -21.42 -12.45
C THR A 34 -2.85 -20.93 -12.20
N THR A 35 -3.63 -21.57 -11.32
CA THR A 35 -5.06 -21.24 -11.14
C THR A 35 -5.24 -19.78 -10.74
N LEU A 36 -4.47 -19.29 -9.77
CA LEU A 36 -4.54 -17.89 -9.34
C LEU A 36 -4.21 -16.92 -10.49
N GLN A 37 -3.12 -17.18 -11.22
CA GLN A 37 -2.73 -16.36 -12.37
C GLN A 37 -3.83 -16.33 -13.45
N LYS A 38 -4.36 -17.49 -13.85
CA LYS A 38 -5.44 -17.57 -14.85
C LYS A 38 -6.77 -16.98 -14.36
N SER A 39 -7.03 -17.01 -13.06
CA SER A 39 -8.21 -16.34 -12.48
C SER A 39 -8.04 -14.82 -12.51
N LEU A 40 -6.86 -14.31 -12.16
CA LEU A 40 -6.57 -12.87 -12.22
C LEU A 40 -6.67 -12.32 -13.65
N GLU A 41 -6.32 -13.10 -14.67
CA GLU A 41 -6.50 -12.71 -16.08
C GLU A 41 -7.96 -12.59 -16.52
N ARG A 42 -8.89 -13.22 -15.79
CA ARG A 42 -10.33 -13.22 -16.08
C ARG A 42 -11.12 -12.23 -15.22
N LEU A 43 -10.51 -11.69 -14.16
CA LEU A 43 -11.16 -10.73 -13.27
C LEU A 43 -11.11 -9.33 -13.90
N GLY A 44 -12.27 -8.72 -14.09
CA GLY A 44 -12.37 -7.32 -14.43
C GLY A 44 -12.12 -6.43 -13.21
N GLU A 45 -11.94 -5.13 -13.47
CA GLU A 45 -11.73 -4.13 -12.43
C GLU A 45 -12.93 -4.07 -11.46
N GLU A 46 -14.15 -4.16 -11.99
CA GLU A 46 -15.36 -4.17 -11.17
C GLU A 46 -15.46 -5.39 -10.25
N GLU A 47 -15.20 -6.61 -10.75
CA GLU A 47 -15.20 -7.80 -9.89
C GLU A 47 -14.13 -7.69 -8.81
N LEU A 48 -12.94 -7.19 -9.16
CA LEU A 48 -11.86 -7.01 -8.21
C LEU A 48 -12.23 -5.98 -7.12
N GLU A 49 -12.88 -4.89 -7.48
CA GLU A 49 -13.39 -3.90 -6.52
C GLU A 49 -14.47 -4.50 -5.60
N ARG A 50 -15.39 -5.32 -6.14
CA ARG A 50 -16.41 -6.01 -5.33
C ARG A 50 -15.77 -7.01 -4.36
N LEU A 51 -14.81 -7.81 -4.83
CA LEU A 51 -14.08 -8.77 -4.00
C LEU A 51 -13.32 -8.07 -2.86
N LEU A 52 -12.66 -6.96 -3.16
CA LEU A 52 -11.96 -6.14 -2.16
C LEU A 52 -12.94 -5.62 -1.10
N ALA A 53 -14.06 -5.03 -1.54
CA ALA A 53 -15.08 -4.49 -0.64
C ALA A 53 -15.66 -5.58 0.28
N GLU A 54 -15.96 -6.75 -0.26
CA GLU A 54 -16.51 -7.86 0.52
C GLU A 54 -15.47 -8.44 1.50
N THR A 55 -14.21 -8.53 1.06
CA THR A 55 -13.11 -8.93 1.95
C THR A 55 -12.97 -7.95 3.12
N ALA A 56 -12.95 -6.65 2.86
CA ALA A 56 -12.87 -5.64 3.92
C ALA A 56 -14.07 -5.70 4.89
N ARG A 57 -15.30 -5.91 4.38
CA ARG A 57 -16.50 -6.07 5.22
C ARG A 57 -16.46 -7.32 6.10
N SER A 58 -15.97 -8.44 5.57
CA SER A 58 -15.87 -9.70 6.32
C SER A 58 -14.81 -9.67 7.43
N LEU A 59 -13.79 -8.81 7.30
CA LEU A 59 -12.72 -8.68 8.29
C LEU A 59 -13.15 -7.92 9.55
N VAL A 60 -14.22 -7.11 9.50
CA VAL A 60 -14.62 -6.26 10.63
C VAL A 60 -16.14 -6.24 10.80
N PRO A 61 -16.65 -6.51 12.02
CA PRO A 61 -18.09 -6.49 12.26
C PRO A 61 -18.71 -5.11 11.97
N PRO A 62 -19.96 -5.08 11.47
CA PRO A 62 -20.70 -3.84 11.27
C PRO A 62 -20.93 -3.13 12.61
N GLY A 63 -20.99 -1.79 12.59
CA GLY A 63 -21.32 -0.97 13.76
C GLY A 63 -20.13 -0.43 14.57
N GLY A 64 -18.89 -0.72 14.18
CA GLY A 64 -17.70 -0.10 14.79
C GLY A 64 -17.63 1.44 14.60
N PRO A 65 -16.81 2.15 15.39
CA PRO A 65 -16.63 3.59 15.27
C PRO A 65 -16.10 4.00 13.87
N PRO A 66 -16.23 5.27 13.48
CA PRO A 66 -15.63 5.75 12.25
C PRO A 66 -14.12 5.49 12.26
N SER A 67 -13.58 5.02 11.15
CA SER A 67 -12.14 4.84 10.96
C SER A 67 -11.54 6.08 10.32
N THR A 68 -10.25 6.28 10.54
CA THR A 68 -9.45 7.23 9.74
C THR A 68 -9.04 6.54 8.45
N GLY A 69 -9.37 7.13 7.30
CA GLY A 69 -8.91 6.66 5.99
C GLY A 69 -7.59 7.32 5.64
N ALA A 70 -6.51 6.54 5.48
CA ALA A 70 -5.22 7.03 4.99
C ALA A 70 -5.07 6.68 3.51
N CYS A 71 -4.87 7.69 2.67
CA CYS A 71 -4.71 7.54 1.22
C CYS A 71 -3.25 7.81 0.85
N ASP A 72 -2.62 6.82 0.24
CA ASP A 72 -1.28 6.94 -0.35
C ASP A 72 -1.23 6.15 -1.67
N ALA A 73 -0.30 6.52 -2.54
CA ALA A 73 -0.11 5.89 -3.83
C ALA A 73 1.26 5.25 -3.96
N THR A 74 1.28 3.97 -4.31
CA THR A 74 2.52 3.26 -4.60
C THR A 74 2.79 3.18 -6.10
N GLY A 75 4.04 3.38 -6.48
CA GLY A 75 4.51 3.24 -7.86
C GLY A 75 5.09 1.86 -8.11
N LEU A 76 4.43 1.04 -8.93
CA LEU A 76 4.90 -0.27 -9.34
C LEU A 76 5.52 -0.21 -10.74
N ARG A 77 6.63 -0.92 -10.94
CA ARG A 77 7.28 -1.03 -12.25
C ARG A 77 6.65 -2.18 -13.02
N THR A 78 6.17 -1.93 -14.24
CA THR A 78 5.51 -2.96 -15.05
C THR A 78 6.49 -3.96 -15.71
N PRO A 79 7.71 -3.58 -16.15
CA PRO A 79 8.65 -4.57 -16.66
C PRO A 79 9.29 -5.34 -15.49
N ARG A 80 9.18 -6.67 -15.52
CA ARG A 80 9.92 -7.61 -14.64
C ARG A 80 11.43 -7.66 -14.94
N ALA A 81 11.89 -6.90 -15.93
CA ALA A 81 13.29 -6.82 -16.29
C ALA A 81 14.14 -6.33 -15.10
N SER A 82 15.09 -7.16 -14.68
CA SER A 82 16.05 -6.83 -13.63
C SER A 82 16.85 -5.57 -14.01
N SER A 83 17.33 -4.83 -13.00
CA SER A 83 18.21 -3.67 -13.23
C SER A 83 19.41 -4.05 -14.10
N TYR A 84 19.96 -5.25 -13.89
CA TYR A 84 21.03 -5.85 -14.70
C TYR A 84 20.61 -6.03 -16.16
N PHE A 85 19.46 -6.66 -16.43
CA PHE A 85 18.97 -6.87 -17.80
C PHE A 85 18.74 -5.55 -18.54
N VAL A 86 18.13 -4.56 -17.87
CA VAL A 86 17.93 -3.24 -18.48
C VAL A 86 19.25 -2.50 -18.71
N ARG A 87 20.25 -2.69 -17.83
CA ARG A 87 21.59 -2.14 -18.03
C ARG A 87 22.26 -2.75 -19.25
N ARG A 88 22.21 -4.08 -19.40
CA ARG A 88 22.75 -4.81 -20.56
C ARG A 88 22.14 -4.37 -21.88
N LEU A 89 20.82 -4.17 -21.93
CA LEU A 89 20.16 -3.65 -23.14
C LEU A 89 20.67 -2.25 -23.53
N ARG A 90 21.00 -1.41 -22.56
CA ARG A 90 21.58 -0.07 -22.81
C ARG A 90 23.00 -0.15 -23.34
N GLU A 91 23.83 -1.02 -22.76
CA GLU A 91 25.21 -1.26 -23.21
C GLU A 91 25.24 -1.76 -24.67
N MET A 92 24.26 -2.56 -25.07
CA MET A 92 24.11 -3.11 -26.43
C MET A 92 23.47 -2.13 -27.44
N GLY A 93 23.27 -0.87 -27.08
CA GLY A 93 22.70 0.14 -27.98
C GLY A 93 21.22 -0.08 -28.33
N GLN A 94 20.52 -0.99 -27.65
CA GLN A 94 19.10 -1.24 -27.92
C GLN A 94 18.24 -0.12 -27.31
N ALA A 95 17.29 0.39 -28.11
CA ALA A 95 16.37 1.44 -27.69
C ALA A 95 15.64 1.04 -26.40
N ARG A 96 15.50 1.99 -25.46
CA ARG A 96 14.81 1.78 -24.18
C ARG A 96 13.45 1.13 -24.41
N ALA A 97 13.25 -0.07 -23.87
CA ALA A 97 11.90 -0.49 -23.49
C ALA A 97 11.34 0.62 -22.59
N ARG A 98 10.28 1.31 -23.04
CA ARG A 98 9.60 2.32 -22.23
C ARG A 98 9.26 1.65 -20.89
N ARG A 99 9.84 2.16 -19.81
CA ARG A 99 9.55 1.66 -18.46
C ARG A 99 8.10 2.04 -18.19
N GLY A 100 7.21 1.05 -18.28
CA GLY A 100 5.85 1.24 -17.81
C GLY A 100 5.88 1.37 -16.29
N TRP A 101 5.11 2.34 -15.81
CA TRP A 101 4.86 2.56 -14.40
C TRP A 101 3.37 2.35 -14.18
N LEU A 102 3.02 1.71 -13.09
CA LEU A 102 1.67 1.59 -12.60
C LEU A 102 1.60 2.39 -11.30
N LYS A 103 0.70 3.35 -11.24
CA LYS A 103 0.36 4.04 -10.00
C LYS A 103 -0.81 3.31 -9.37
N HIS A 104 -0.66 2.94 -8.11
CA HIS A 104 -1.64 2.15 -7.36
C HIS A 104 -1.96 2.86 -6.05
N PRO A 105 -2.88 3.85 -6.08
CA PRO A 105 -3.44 4.42 -4.86
C PRO A 105 -4.36 3.45 -4.12
N LEU A 106 -4.16 3.38 -2.80
CA LEU A 106 -4.73 2.39 -1.90
C LEU A 106 -5.15 3.05 -0.57
N PRO A 107 -6.43 3.44 -0.42
CA PRO A 107 -6.96 3.89 0.85
C PRO A 107 -7.06 2.77 1.87
N VAL A 108 -6.50 2.99 3.05
CA VAL A 108 -6.54 2.06 4.18
C VAL A 108 -7.37 2.65 5.30
N ALA A 109 -8.30 1.89 5.86
CA ALA A 109 -8.94 2.27 7.11
C ALA A 109 -8.00 1.89 8.27
N VAL A 110 -7.36 2.89 8.86
CA VAL A 110 -6.23 2.71 9.79
C VAL A 110 -6.57 1.86 11.01
N SER A 111 -7.72 2.10 11.64
CA SER A 111 -8.14 1.36 12.84
C SER A 111 -8.45 -0.11 12.56
N ARG A 112 -8.87 -0.41 11.32
CA ARG A 112 -9.27 -1.73 10.84
C ARG A 112 -8.14 -2.49 10.15
N LYS A 113 -7.11 -1.78 9.69
CA LYS A 113 -5.95 -2.29 8.93
C LYS A 113 -6.36 -2.99 7.63
N ASP A 114 -7.45 -2.55 7.02
CA ASP A 114 -7.99 -3.08 5.77
C ASP A 114 -7.89 -2.06 4.63
N VAL A 115 -7.68 -2.56 3.42
CA VAL A 115 -7.73 -1.76 2.20
C VAL A 115 -9.20 -1.61 1.81
N THR A 116 -9.68 -0.38 1.72
CA THR A 116 -11.12 -0.09 1.54
C THR A 116 -11.53 0.12 0.10
N SER A 117 -10.60 0.54 -0.75
CA SER A 117 -10.78 0.66 -2.19
C SER A 117 -9.41 0.66 -2.87
N GLN A 118 -9.40 0.66 -4.20
CA GLN A 118 -8.16 0.81 -4.96
C GLN A 118 -8.42 1.48 -6.31
N ARG A 119 -7.35 1.92 -6.95
CA ARG A 119 -7.34 2.26 -8.37
C ARG A 119 -5.96 1.94 -8.94
N ALA A 120 -5.90 1.53 -10.19
CA ALA A 120 -4.64 1.26 -10.86
C ALA A 120 -4.55 2.07 -12.15
N ARG A 121 -3.50 2.86 -12.33
CA ARG A 121 -3.30 3.67 -13.54
C ARG A 121 -1.94 3.46 -14.15
N LEU A 122 -1.90 3.28 -15.46
CA LEU A 122 -0.64 3.26 -16.21
C LEU A 122 -0.11 4.68 -16.37
N ARG A 123 1.21 4.80 -16.27
CA ARG A 123 2.03 6.02 -16.35
C ARG A 123 1.99 6.86 -15.07
N PRO A 124 3.01 7.71 -14.84
CA PRO A 124 2.95 8.73 -13.81
C PRO A 124 1.74 9.65 -14.04
N SER A 125 0.95 9.87 -12.99
CA SER A 125 -0.21 10.76 -12.99
C SER A 125 -0.27 11.54 -11.67
N SER A 126 -0.98 12.66 -11.64
CA SER A 126 -1.26 13.40 -10.40
C SER A 126 -2.18 12.60 -9.47
N ASP A 127 -2.03 12.76 -8.16
CA ASP A 127 -2.89 12.13 -7.13
C ASP A 127 -4.24 12.84 -6.94
N ILE A 128 -4.31 14.13 -7.23
CA ILE A 128 -5.54 14.94 -7.14
C ILE A 128 -6.77 14.23 -7.73
N PRO A 129 -6.76 13.77 -9.01
CA PRO A 129 -7.94 13.11 -9.61
C PRO A 129 -8.23 11.69 -9.07
N ASP A 130 -7.41 11.15 -8.17
CA ASP A 130 -7.62 9.85 -7.56
C ASP A 130 -8.36 9.92 -6.24
N LEU A 131 -8.16 10.99 -5.46
CA LEU A 131 -8.67 11.03 -4.09
C LEU A 131 -10.21 10.95 -4.02
N PRO A 132 -10.99 11.75 -4.79
CA PRO A 132 -12.46 11.68 -4.69
C PRO A 132 -13.05 10.29 -4.99
N PRO A 133 -12.77 9.64 -6.14
CA PRO A 133 -13.35 8.33 -6.43
C PRO A 133 -12.87 7.23 -5.47
N LEU A 134 -11.67 7.36 -4.91
CA LEU A 134 -11.13 6.40 -3.95
C LEU A 134 -11.82 6.50 -2.59
N VAL A 135 -11.95 7.70 -2.06
CA VAL A 135 -12.63 7.95 -0.78
C VAL A 135 -14.11 7.61 -0.91
N ALA A 136 -14.75 7.95 -2.03
CA ALA A 136 -16.14 7.58 -2.30
C ALA A 136 -16.37 6.07 -2.20
N ARG A 137 -15.48 5.27 -2.81
CA ARG A 137 -15.55 3.81 -2.77
C ARG A 137 -15.23 3.28 -1.37
N GLY A 138 -14.21 3.83 -0.71
CA GLY A 138 -13.84 3.43 0.64
C GLY A 138 -14.95 3.71 1.66
N ALA A 139 -15.67 4.82 1.52
CA ALA A 139 -16.81 5.18 2.37
C ALA A 139 -18.00 4.21 2.27
N ARG A 140 -18.12 3.46 1.15
CA ARG A 140 -19.13 2.38 0.99
C ARG A 140 -18.74 1.09 1.73
N VAL A 141 -17.49 0.98 2.17
CA VAL A 141 -16.92 -0.19 2.83
C VAL A 141 -16.74 0.07 4.33
N ALA A 142 -16.22 1.24 4.69
CA ALA A 142 -16.00 1.65 6.05
C ALA A 142 -16.51 3.08 6.29
N ARG A 143 -17.11 3.33 7.47
CA ARG A 143 -17.46 4.69 7.87
C ARG A 143 -16.18 5.47 8.14
N LEU A 144 -15.92 6.51 7.35
CA LEU A 144 -14.72 7.35 7.47
C LEU A 144 -15.02 8.60 8.31
N GLY A 145 -14.32 8.80 9.42
CA GLY A 145 -14.43 10.01 10.24
C GLY A 145 -13.41 11.09 9.89
N ALA A 146 -12.29 10.69 9.30
CA ALA A 146 -11.25 11.57 8.79
C ALA A 146 -10.58 10.93 7.58
N VAL A 147 -10.07 11.76 6.67
CA VAL A 147 -9.25 11.34 5.53
C VAL A 147 -7.89 12.03 5.64
N LEU A 148 -6.84 11.22 5.68
CA LEU A 148 -5.45 11.64 5.61
C LEU A 148 -4.95 11.41 4.19
N ALA A 149 -4.30 12.40 3.61
CA ALA A 149 -3.57 12.25 2.35
C ALA A 149 -2.30 13.11 2.37
N ASP A 150 -1.37 12.82 1.48
CA ASP A 150 -0.16 13.62 1.33
C ASP A 150 -0.44 14.95 0.60
N THR A 151 0.58 15.80 0.56
CA THR A 151 0.55 17.07 -0.18
C THR A 151 0.34 16.91 -1.70
N GLY A 152 0.50 15.69 -2.23
CA GLY A 152 0.16 15.32 -3.61
C GLY A 152 -1.32 15.54 -3.91
N CYS A 153 -2.18 15.36 -2.91
CA CYS A 153 -3.64 15.54 -2.96
C CYS A 153 -4.13 16.92 -2.50
N ASP A 154 -3.24 17.91 -2.30
CA ASP A 154 -3.66 19.22 -1.80
C ASP A 154 -4.39 20.03 -2.89
N SER A 155 -5.73 19.99 -2.85
CA SER A 155 -6.62 20.83 -3.64
C SER A 155 -7.88 21.20 -2.87
N GLU A 156 -8.39 22.43 -3.04
CA GLU A 156 -9.63 22.86 -2.36
C GLU A 156 -10.83 22.01 -2.76
N GLU A 157 -10.85 21.49 -3.99
CA GLU A 157 -11.88 20.57 -4.47
C GLU A 157 -11.87 19.26 -3.68
N ASP A 158 -10.68 18.69 -3.44
CA ASP A 158 -10.52 17.47 -2.64
C ASP A 158 -10.92 17.69 -1.18
N HIS A 159 -10.48 18.80 -0.56
CA HIS A 159 -10.89 19.16 0.80
C HIS A 159 -12.40 19.33 0.92
N ARG A 160 -13.03 19.96 -0.08
CA ARG A 160 -14.48 20.13 -0.13
C ARG A 160 -15.20 18.82 -0.29
N TYR A 161 -14.72 17.96 -1.20
CA TYR A 161 -15.30 16.63 -1.42
C TYR A 161 -15.30 15.80 -0.12
N VAL A 162 -14.17 15.76 0.59
CA VAL A 162 -14.05 15.05 1.86
C VAL A 162 -15.00 15.62 2.93
N ARG A 163 -15.09 16.95 3.05
CA ARG A 163 -15.92 17.58 4.10
C ARG A 163 -17.41 17.55 3.79
N GLU A 164 -17.80 17.92 2.58
CA GLU A 164 -19.19 18.17 2.21
C GLU A 164 -19.89 16.92 1.65
N VAL A 165 -19.19 16.07 0.90
CA VAL A 165 -19.79 14.87 0.28
C VAL A 165 -19.60 13.64 1.17
N ILE A 166 -18.40 13.43 1.69
CA ILE A 166 -18.09 12.27 2.54
C ILE A 166 -18.49 12.51 3.99
N GLY A 167 -18.54 13.77 4.44
CA GLY A 167 -18.85 14.12 5.84
C GLY A 167 -17.70 13.80 6.80
N ALA A 168 -16.46 13.76 6.31
CA ALA A 168 -15.27 13.45 7.08
C ALA A 168 -14.37 14.67 7.27
N MET A 169 -13.52 14.65 8.30
CA MET A 169 -12.48 15.66 8.44
C MET A 169 -11.40 15.47 7.36
N SER A 170 -11.05 16.54 6.65
CA SER A 170 -9.92 16.54 5.70
C SER A 170 -8.63 16.96 6.38
N VAL A 171 -7.61 16.08 6.33
CA VAL A 171 -6.26 16.36 6.85
C VAL A 171 -5.25 16.10 5.74
N ILE A 172 -4.99 17.14 4.95
CA ILE A 172 -4.05 17.12 3.84
C ILE A 172 -3.08 18.29 4.05
N PRO A 173 -1.76 18.05 4.17
CA PRO A 173 -0.81 19.13 4.38
C PRO A 173 -0.73 20.04 3.16
N ALA A 174 -0.80 21.35 3.40
CA ALA A 174 -0.73 22.36 2.34
C ALA A 174 0.58 22.27 1.55
N ARG A 175 0.48 22.42 0.22
CA ARG A 175 1.64 22.40 -0.66
C ARG A 175 2.49 23.65 -0.47
N HIS A 176 3.72 23.45 0.00
CA HIS A 176 4.68 24.54 0.13
C HIS A 176 5.16 24.96 -1.27
N TRP A 177 4.85 26.20 -1.68
CA TRP A 177 5.11 26.72 -3.02
C TRP A 177 6.44 27.49 -3.14
N SER A 178 7.40 27.27 -2.23
CA SER A 178 8.63 28.07 -2.08
C SER A 178 9.58 28.14 -3.27
N SER A 179 9.24 27.62 -4.44
CA SER A 179 10.11 27.59 -5.62
C SER A 179 9.41 27.77 -6.98
N LEU A 180 8.22 28.36 -7.02
CA LEU A 180 7.58 28.77 -8.30
C LEU A 180 7.41 30.30 -8.35
N PRO A 181 7.82 30.98 -9.44
CA PRO A 181 7.54 32.41 -9.60
C PRO A 181 6.03 32.62 -9.58
N ALA A 182 5.59 33.57 -8.75
CA ALA A 182 4.19 33.86 -8.49
C ALA A 182 3.41 34.05 -9.81
N ARG A 183 2.46 33.16 -10.08
CA ARG A 183 1.48 33.34 -11.16
C ARG A 183 0.11 33.58 -10.57
N GLY A 184 -0.32 34.84 -10.66
CA GLY A 184 -1.72 35.27 -10.66
C GLY A 184 -2.37 35.57 -9.30
N PRO A 185 -3.14 36.66 -9.17
CA PRO A 185 -3.89 36.96 -7.96
C PRO A 185 -5.14 36.08 -7.91
N GLY A 186 -5.34 35.33 -6.81
CA GLY A 186 -6.64 34.68 -6.57
C GLY A 186 -6.67 33.31 -5.87
N ARG A 187 -5.55 32.71 -5.46
CA ARG A 187 -5.61 31.48 -4.64
C ARG A 187 -5.63 31.82 -3.15
N ILE A 188 -6.79 31.62 -2.53
CA ILE A 188 -7.00 31.68 -1.09
C ILE A 188 -6.00 30.75 -0.41
N ARG A 189 -5.26 31.28 0.57
CA ARG A 189 -4.40 30.51 1.47
C ARG A 189 -5.29 29.79 2.48
N THR A 190 -5.78 28.60 2.18
CA THR A 190 -6.40 27.73 3.18
C THR A 190 -5.31 26.90 3.85
N ALA A 191 -4.58 27.51 4.79
CA ALA A 191 -3.93 26.76 5.86
C ALA A 191 -4.90 26.77 7.05
N PRO A 192 -5.76 25.76 7.25
CA PRO A 192 -6.34 25.57 8.56
C PRO A 192 -5.19 25.13 9.47
N ARG A 193 -4.84 25.96 10.46
CA ARG A 193 -4.27 25.44 11.71
C ARG A 193 -5.33 24.51 12.31
N LEU A 194 -5.31 23.24 11.91
CA LEU A 194 -6.01 22.18 12.62
C LEU A 194 -5.36 22.10 14.00
N HIS A 195 -6.00 22.72 14.99
CA HIS A 195 -5.78 22.35 16.38
C HIS A 195 -6.23 20.90 16.51
N LEU A 196 -5.27 19.98 16.43
CA LEU A 196 -5.45 18.62 16.90
C LEU A 196 -5.77 18.71 18.40
N PRO A 197 -6.90 18.17 18.90
CA PRO A 197 -7.04 17.94 20.32
C PRO A 197 -6.01 16.88 20.71
N VAL A 198 -4.93 17.32 21.35
CA VAL A 198 -4.00 16.42 22.02
C VAL A 198 -4.78 15.80 23.20
N PRO A 199 -4.94 14.47 23.29
CA PRO A 199 -5.55 13.88 24.47
C PRO A 199 -4.74 14.27 25.70
N ALA A 200 -5.40 14.88 26.68
CA ALA A 200 -4.81 15.27 27.96
C ALA A 200 -4.45 14.02 28.76
N GLY A 201 -3.23 13.53 28.57
CA GLY A 201 -2.64 12.45 29.34
C GLY A 201 -1.14 12.38 29.03
N PRO A 202 -0.28 12.14 30.03
CA PRO A 202 1.16 12.06 29.80
C PRO A 202 1.46 10.79 28.99
N VAL A 203 1.68 10.95 27.68
CA VAL A 203 2.34 9.91 26.87
C VAL A 203 3.81 9.92 27.29
N ARG A 204 4.16 9.08 28.27
CA ARG A 204 5.56 8.72 28.53
C ARG A 204 6.08 7.97 27.31
N VAL A 205 6.81 8.66 26.45
CA VAL A 205 7.66 8.03 25.46
C VAL A 205 8.83 7.42 26.23
N HIS A 206 8.75 6.13 26.56
CA HIS A 206 9.91 5.38 27.02
C HIS A 206 10.84 5.14 25.82
N SER A 207 11.68 6.14 25.52
CA SER A 207 12.84 5.99 24.64
C SER A 207 14.01 5.42 25.44
N ARG A 208 14.01 4.10 25.66
CA ARG A 208 15.24 3.35 26.01
C ARG A 208 15.18 1.95 25.40
N GLU A 209 15.53 1.85 24.13
CA GLU A 209 16.14 0.62 23.63
C GLU A 209 17.64 0.86 23.54
N HIS A 210 18.33 0.38 24.58
CA HIS A 210 19.76 0.12 24.56
C HIS A 210 20.03 -0.91 23.45
N PHE A 211 20.73 -0.53 22.40
CA PHE A 211 21.35 -1.48 21.48
C PHE A 211 22.57 -2.09 22.19
N PRO A 212 22.63 -3.42 22.44
CA PRO A 212 23.89 -4.03 22.80
C PRO A 212 24.79 -4.04 21.55
N GLU A 213 26.00 -3.52 21.73
CA GLU A 213 27.10 -3.58 20.77
C GLU A 213 27.32 -5.02 20.29
N ARG A 214 27.60 -5.17 18.99
CA ARG A 214 28.02 -6.44 18.40
C ARG A 214 29.29 -6.92 19.12
N GLN A 215 29.19 -7.99 19.89
CA GLN A 215 30.36 -8.78 20.24
C GLN A 215 30.85 -9.49 18.98
N GLU A 216 32.01 -9.08 18.47
CA GLU A 216 32.76 -9.85 17.49
C GLU A 216 33.17 -11.18 18.10
N LEU A 217 32.73 -12.28 17.50
CA LEU A 217 33.19 -13.61 17.87
C LEU A 217 34.67 -13.76 17.46
N PRO A 218 35.55 -14.29 18.33
CA PRO A 218 36.95 -14.46 18.01
C PRO A 218 37.12 -15.53 16.92
N LYS A 219 37.97 -15.21 15.93
CA LYS A 219 38.44 -16.16 14.91
C LYS A 219 39.15 -17.32 15.60
N GLN A 220 38.55 -18.51 15.60
CA GLN A 220 39.28 -19.71 15.98
C GLN A 220 40.20 -20.12 14.83
N SER A 221 41.49 -19.87 15.03
CA SER A 221 42.58 -20.52 14.32
C SER A 221 42.62 -22.00 14.72
N GLY A 222 42.42 -22.89 13.74
CA GLY A 222 42.50 -24.34 13.92
C GLY A 222 43.08 -25.00 12.67
N THR A 223 44.40 -25.13 12.65
CA THR A 223 45.17 -25.96 11.73
C THR A 223 45.00 -27.42 12.11
N LEU A 224 44.80 -28.33 11.14
CA LEU A 224 45.23 -29.75 11.06
C LEU A 224 44.46 -30.42 9.87
N CYS A 225 45.09 -30.64 8.70
CA CYS A 225 45.77 -31.89 8.28
C CYS A 225 44.85 -33.13 8.46
N SER A 226 44.52 -34.01 7.51
CA SER A 226 45.10 -34.42 6.21
C SER A 226 44.10 -35.37 5.48
N PRO A 227 44.39 -35.89 4.26
CA PRO A 227 43.41 -36.42 3.30
C PRO A 227 43.22 -37.94 3.37
N ARG A 228 42.09 -38.44 2.86
CA ARG A 228 41.91 -39.82 2.34
C ARG A 228 40.99 -39.73 1.12
N LYS A 229 41.54 -39.96 -0.07
CA LYS A 229 41.41 -41.17 -0.90
C LYS A 229 39.98 -41.42 -1.37
#